data_AF-A0A8X6X577-F1
#
_entry.id   AF-A0A8X6X577-F1
#
_cell.length_a   1.000
_cell.length_b   1.000
_cell.length_c   1.000
_cell.angle_alpha   90.00
_cell.angle_beta   90.00
_cell.angle_gamma   90.00
#
_symmetry.space_group_name_H-M   'P 1'
#
loop_
_entity.id
_entity.type
_entity.pdbx_description
1 polymer ?
#
loop_
_entity_poly.entity_id
_entity_poly.type
_entity_poly.pdbx_seq_one_letter_code
_entity_poly.pdbx_strand_id
1 'polypeptide(L)'
;MAVSTGFVLGVLTMCFIIGEVELCSCFYSHPQEHYCVADFVAVVRVKSQGKGDSGITAYHIKVKKEFKMTEKARHALSQGLIWTSSHEAACGVTLHPTRYLIAGRIRGEKPFVSLCHFVQEWPKLSSKQKKGFRKLYQQGCRCRVRMPSFVKNHREPFCTWETFRGKTDCQGLYSLCVPTAHARVSNGTEECSWVSTAQYRRCMKERKYEREIEP
;
A
#
# COMPACT_ATOMS: atom_id res chain seq x y z
N MET A 1 -35.85 11.80 -56.55
CA MET A 1 -35.87 11.49 -55.10
C MET A 1 -34.43 11.37 -54.62
N ALA A 2 -33.82 12.50 -54.25
CA ALA A 2 -32.46 12.54 -53.73
C ALA A 2 -32.55 12.75 -52.23
N VAL A 3 -32.45 11.67 -51.46
CA VAL A 3 -32.44 11.71 -50.00
C VAL A 3 -31.29 10.87 -49.49
N SER A 4 -30.38 11.54 -48.79
CA SER A 4 -29.51 11.00 -47.74
C SER A 4 -28.55 9.86 -48.07
N THR A 5 -27.58 10.10 -48.95
CA THR A 5 -26.29 9.38 -48.87
C THR A 5 -25.26 10.12 -48.01
N GLY A 6 -25.40 11.44 -47.84
CA GLY A 6 -24.48 12.24 -47.01
C GLY A 6 -24.66 12.10 -45.50
N PHE A 7 -25.84 11.72 -45.02
CA PHE A 7 -26.11 11.62 -43.58
C PHE A 7 -25.59 10.30 -42.97
N VAL A 8 -25.48 9.23 -43.77
CA VAL A 8 -25.02 7.93 -43.29
C VAL A 8 -23.49 7.90 -43.10
N LEU A 9 -22.75 8.67 -43.90
CA LEU A 9 -21.28 8.74 -43.79
C LEU A 9 -20.81 9.56 -42.57
N GLY A 10 -21.58 10.58 -42.16
CA GLY A 10 -21.25 11.42 -41.00
C GLY A 10 -21.54 10.76 -39.64
N VAL A 11 -22.41 9.74 -39.62
CA VAL A 11 -22.75 9.01 -38.38
C VAL A 11 -21.77 7.85 -38.12
N LEU A 12 -21.12 7.31 -39.16
CA LEU A 12 -20.19 6.18 -39.01
C LEU A 12 -18.76 6.58 -38.59
N THR A 13 -18.38 7.85 -38.66
CA THR A 13 -17.07 8.36 -38.22
C THR A 13 -17.05 8.84 -36.77
N MET A 14 -18.13 8.65 -36.01
CA MET A 14 -18.18 8.88 -34.56
C MET A 14 -18.12 7.53 -33.82
N CYS A 15 -17.15 6.69 -34.21
CA CYS A 15 -16.95 5.38 -33.64
C CYS A 15 -15.47 5.18 -33.33
N PHE A 16 -15.17 5.16 -32.03
CA PHE A 16 -13.98 4.58 -31.41
C PHE A 16 -12.65 5.33 -31.55
N ILE A 17 -12.56 6.54 -30.96
CA ILE A 17 -11.35 6.88 -30.19
C ILE A 17 -11.67 6.63 -28.71
N ILE A 18 -11.84 5.35 -28.35
CA ILE A 18 -11.72 4.96 -26.95
C ILE A 18 -10.23 4.73 -26.76
N GLY A 19 -9.50 5.79 -26.40
CA GLY A 19 -8.17 5.60 -25.83
C GLY A 19 -8.33 4.72 -24.60
N GLU A 20 -7.49 3.70 -24.44
CA GLU A 20 -7.48 2.90 -23.22
C GLU A 20 -7.25 3.84 -22.03
N VAL A 21 -8.31 4.14 -21.29
CA VAL A 21 -8.19 4.78 -19.99
C VAL A 21 -7.64 3.73 -19.05
N GLU A 22 -6.33 3.68 -18.89
CA GLU A 22 -5.71 2.95 -17.78
C GLU A 22 -6.19 3.56 -16.47
N LEU A 23 -7.21 2.93 -15.89
CA LEU A 23 -7.70 3.25 -14.56
C LEU A 23 -6.73 2.70 -13.51
N CYS A 24 -6.65 3.40 -12.39
CA CYS A 24 -5.82 2.99 -11.27
C CYS A 24 -6.26 1.62 -10.73
N SER A 25 -5.36 0.65 -10.79
CA SER A 25 -5.49 -0.62 -10.09
C SER A 25 -4.27 -0.86 -9.21
N CYS A 26 -4.51 -1.26 -7.96
CA CYS A 26 -3.46 -1.47 -6.98
C CYS A 26 -3.50 -2.91 -6.48
N PHE A 27 -2.32 -3.49 -6.29
CA PHE A 27 -2.21 -4.77 -5.61
C PHE A 27 -2.41 -4.58 -4.11
N TYR A 28 -3.46 -5.19 -3.56
CA TYR A 28 -3.73 -5.15 -2.13
C TYR A 28 -2.59 -5.82 -1.35
N SER A 29 -1.91 -5.04 -0.51
CA SER A 29 -0.66 -5.46 0.13
C SER A 29 -0.75 -5.27 1.64
N HIS A 30 -0.14 -6.20 2.38
CA HIS A 30 -0.07 -6.12 3.84
C HIS A 30 0.81 -4.91 4.26
N PRO A 31 0.55 -4.24 5.39
CA PRO A 31 1.36 -3.10 5.85
C PRO A 31 2.86 -3.39 5.96
N GLN A 32 3.23 -4.63 6.31
CA GLN A 32 4.61 -5.10 6.30
C GLN A 32 5.25 -5.05 4.90
N GLU A 33 4.55 -5.49 3.85
CA GLU A 33 5.09 -5.45 2.49
C GLU A 33 5.34 -4.01 2.04
N HIS A 34 4.40 -3.10 2.32
CA HIS A 34 4.60 -1.67 2.07
C HIS A 34 5.84 -1.12 2.78
N TYR A 35 6.07 -1.50 4.04
CA TYR A 35 7.30 -1.11 4.76
C TYR A 35 8.56 -1.66 4.07
N CYS A 36 8.53 -2.93 3.68
CA CYS A 36 9.70 -3.62 3.14
C CYS A 36 10.12 -3.09 1.77
N VAL A 37 9.15 -2.75 0.90
CA VAL A 37 9.44 -2.28 -0.46
C VAL A 37 9.50 -0.76 -0.61
N ALA A 38 9.26 0.02 0.46
CA ALA A 38 9.34 1.47 0.43
C ALA A 38 10.78 1.98 0.49
N ASP A 39 11.07 3.09 -0.20
CA ASP A 39 12.33 3.82 -0.06
C ASP A 39 12.35 4.68 1.20
N PHE A 40 11.17 5.14 1.62
CA PHE A 40 11.00 5.86 2.87
C PHE A 40 9.72 5.46 3.60
N VAL A 41 9.81 5.44 4.93
CA VAL A 41 8.70 5.29 5.85
C VAL A 41 8.80 6.38 6.89
N ALA A 42 7.87 7.32 6.88
CA ALA A 42 7.92 8.48 7.76
C ALA A 42 6.54 8.93 8.20
N VAL A 43 6.48 9.53 9.39
CA VAL A 43 5.36 10.38 9.78
C VAL A 43 5.62 11.77 9.25
N VAL A 44 4.75 12.24 8.36
CA VAL A 44 4.82 13.58 7.78
C VAL A 44 3.61 14.40 8.22
N ARG A 45 3.80 15.72 8.36
CA ARG A 45 2.70 16.68 8.46
C ARG A 45 2.54 17.36 7.12
N VAL A 46 1.39 17.19 6.49
CA VAL A 46 0.97 17.94 5.30
C VAL A 46 0.55 19.34 5.75
N LYS A 47 1.03 20.37 5.05
CA LYS A 47 0.72 21.78 5.33
C LYS A 47 -0.33 22.29 4.35
N SER A 48 -0.01 22.21 3.07
CA SER A 48 -0.83 22.73 1.97
C SER A 48 -0.48 22.01 0.68
N GLN A 49 -1.39 22.11 -0.29
CA GLN A 49 -1.08 21.75 -1.67
C GLN A 49 -0.07 22.76 -2.24
N GLY A 50 0.96 22.26 -2.90
CA GLY A 50 1.97 23.05 -3.62
C GLY A 50 1.62 23.17 -5.11
N LYS A 51 2.46 23.90 -5.85
CA LYS A 51 2.32 23.99 -7.30
C LYS A 51 2.76 22.68 -7.95
N GLY A 52 1.82 22.05 -8.65
CA GLY A 52 2.05 20.92 -9.54
C GLY A 52 2.38 21.36 -10.97
N ASP A 53 2.68 20.40 -11.82
CA ASP A 53 2.72 20.55 -13.28
C ASP A 53 1.63 19.64 -13.89
N SER A 54 1.41 19.68 -15.21
CA SER A 54 0.36 18.92 -15.88
C SER A 54 0.37 17.43 -15.46
N GLY A 55 -0.69 17.01 -14.76
CA GLY A 55 -0.88 15.63 -14.29
C GLY A 55 -0.21 15.25 -12.97
N ILE A 56 0.57 16.13 -12.32
CA ILE A 56 1.22 15.84 -11.02
C ILE A 56 0.94 16.95 -10.02
N THR A 57 0.44 16.59 -8.84
CA THR A 57 0.22 17.48 -7.70
C THR A 57 1.35 17.34 -6.68
N ALA A 58 1.82 18.48 -6.15
CA ALA A 58 2.76 18.54 -5.04
C ALA A 58 2.05 18.89 -3.72
N TYR A 59 2.62 18.46 -2.60
CA TYR A 59 2.22 18.86 -1.26
C TYR A 59 3.42 19.33 -0.44
N HIS A 60 3.29 20.48 0.20
CA HIS A 60 4.27 20.93 1.18
C HIS A 60 4.14 20.12 2.47
N ILE A 61 5.23 19.51 2.89
CA ILE A 61 5.27 18.63 4.05
C ILE A 61 6.35 19.06 5.05
N LYS A 62 6.24 18.56 6.27
CA LYS A 62 7.33 18.51 7.24
C LYS A 62 7.46 17.09 7.76
N VAL A 63 8.62 16.45 7.55
CA VAL A 63 8.92 15.16 8.17
C VAL A 63 8.97 15.36 9.69
N LYS A 64 8.21 14.54 10.42
CA LYS A 64 8.10 14.58 11.88
C LYS A 64 8.83 13.42 12.54
N LYS A 65 8.78 12.23 11.92
CA LYS A 65 9.49 11.03 12.38
C LYS A 65 9.93 10.22 11.18
N GLU A 66 11.15 9.71 11.22
CA GLU A 66 11.72 8.79 10.25
C GLU A 66 11.73 7.38 10.85
N PHE A 67 11.24 6.39 10.11
CA PHE A 67 11.29 4.97 10.49
C PHE A 67 12.07 4.10 9.49
N LYS A 68 12.16 4.56 8.24
CA LYS A 68 13.01 4.00 7.18
C LYS A 68 13.32 5.13 6.20
N MET A 69 14.56 5.25 5.75
CA MET A 69 14.95 6.27 4.78
C MET A 69 16.22 5.84 4.07
N THR A 70 16.17 5.70 2.75
CA THR A 70 17.37 5.60 1.93
C THR A 70 18.04 6.97 1.81
N GLU A 71 19.33 7.01 1.47
CA GLU A 71 20.05 8.27 1.30
C GLU A 71 19.41 9.15 0.21
N LYS A 72 19.02 8.52 -0.91
CA LYS A 72 18.27 9.18 -1.99
C LYS A 72 16.94 9.77 -1.49
N ALA A 73 16.21 9.03 -0.67
CA ALA A 73 14.94 9.53 -0.13
C ALA A 73 15.14 10.67 0.87
N ARG A 74 16.20 10.62 1.69
CA ARG A 74 16.57 11.69 2.62
C ARG A 74 16.86 12.99 1.87
N HIS A 75 17.66 12.92 0.82
CA HIS A 75 17.95 14.06 -0.04
C HIS A 75 16.66 14.61 -0.69
N ALA A 76 15.86 13.73 -1.30
CA ALA A 76 14.64 14.12 -2.00
C ALA A 76 13.59 14.77 -1.07
N LEU A 77 13.40 14.25 0.15
CA LEU A 77 12.45 14.79 1.12
C LEU A 77 12.94 16.06 1.83
N SER A 78 14.24 16.38 1.77
CA SER A 78 14.80 17.60 2.36
C SER A 78 14.21 18.87 1.75
N GLN A 79 13.74 18.80 0.50
CA GLN A 79 13.03 19.87 -0.21
C GLN A 79 11.64 20.17 0.37
N GLY A 80 11.14 19.34 1.29
CA GLY A 80 9.85 19.55 1.95
C GLY A 80 8.64 19.38 1.03
N LEU A 81 8.78 18.59 -0.03
CA LEU A 81 7.71 18.29 -1.00
C LEU A 81 7.48 16.79 -1.08
N ILE A 82 6.23 16.40 -1.32
CA ILE A 82 5.83 15.06 -1.77
C ILE A 82 4.95 15.22 -3.01
N TRP A 83 5.11 14.32 -3.97
CA TRP A 83 4.42 14.36 -5.26
C TRP A 83 3.45 13.18 -5.40
N THR A 84 2.39 13.40 -6.15
CA THR A 84 1.42 12.37 -6.52
C THR A 84 0.74 12.74 -7.84
N SER A 85 0.11 11.80 -8.53
CA SER A 85 -0.69 12.12 -9.71
C SER A 85 -1.83 13.06 -9.34
N SER A 86 -2.24 13.96 -10.24
CA SER A 86 -3.31 14.93 -9.96
C SER A 86 -4.71 14.32 -9.91
N HIS A 87 -4.90 13.15 -10.51
CA HIS A 87 -6.19 12.49 -10.61
C HIS A 87 -6.15 11.10 -9.96
N GLU A 88 -7.21 10.75 -9.23
CA GLU A 88 -7.36 9.43 -8.62
C GLU A 88 -7.36 8.30 -9.66
N ALA A 89 -7.91 8.56 -10.85
CA ALA A 89 -7.84 7.64 -11.99
C ALA A 89 -6.40 7.28 -12.39
N ALA A 90 -5.44 8.16 -12.14
CA ALA A 90 -3.99 7.94 -12.33
C ALA A 90 -3.27 7.56 -11.02
N CYS A 91 -4.00 7.01 -10.05
CA CYS A 91 -3.56 6.66 -8.71
C CYS A 91 -3.13 7.86 -7.84
N GLY A 92 -3.60 9.06 -8.14
CA GLY A 92 -3.38 10.25 -7.33
C GLY A 92 -4.02 10.14 -5.95
N VAL A 93 -3.38 10.75 -4.94
CA VAL A 93 -3.96 10.85 -3.58
C VAL A 93 -4.23 12.29 -3.21
N THR A 94 -5.42 12.55 -2.66
CA THR A 94 -5.74 13.84 -2.05
C THR A 94 -5.29 13.85 -0.59
N LEU A 95 -4.33 14.71 -0.26
CA LEU A 95 -3.80 14.84 1.10
C LEU A 95 -4.33 16.10 1.79
N HIS A 96 -4.92 15.94 2.97
CA HIS A 96 -5.42 17.05 3.79
C HIS A 96 -4.36 17.57 4.78
N PRO A 97 -4.49 18.78 5.34
CA PRO A 97 -3.55 19.35 6.32
C PRO A 97 -3.48 18.62 7.70
N THR A 98 -3.07 17.36 7.71
CA THR A 98 -2.96 16.51 8.91
C THR A 98 -1.64 15.72 8.94
N ARG A 99 -1.51 14.77 9.87
CA ARG A 99 -0.36 13.87 9.99
C ARG A 99 -0.67 12.53 9.34
N TYR A 100 0.21 12.08 8.46
CA TYR A 100 0.14 10.78 7.81
C TYR A 100 1.36 9.94 8.16
N LEU A 101 1.17 8.64 8.28
CA LEU A 101 2.24 7.69 8.01
C LEU A 101 2.24 7.41 6.51
N ILE A 102 3.41 7.56 5.89
CA ILE A 102 3.61 7.26 4.48
C ILE A 102 4.72 6.23 4.35
N ALA A 103 4.46 5.13 3.64
CA ALA A 103 5.47 4.24 3.07
C ALA A 103 5.50 4.45 1.55
N GLY A 104 6.43 5.29 1.08
CA GLY A 104 6.49 5.76 -0.30
C GLY A 104 7.77 5.35 -1.02
N ARG A 105 7.87 5.76 -2.29
CA ARG A 105 9.02 5.48 -3.15
C ARG A 105 9.58 6.73 -3.78
N ILE A 106 10.83 6.66 -4.24
CA ILE A 106 11.45 7.70 -5.04
C ILE A 106 11.27 7.36 -6.52
N ARG A 107 10.58 8.24 -7.26
CA ARG A 107 10.43 8.13 -8.71
C ARG A 107 11.28 9.21 -9.36
N GLY A 108 12.30 8.80 -10.11
CA GLY A 108 13.34 9.72 -10.57
C GLY A 108 14.11 10.27 -9.36
N GLU A 109 13.93 11.55 -9.05
CA GLU A 109 14.51 12.22 -7.87
C GLU A 109 13.45 12.74 -6.88
N LYS A 110 12.17 12.47 -7.16
CA LYS A 110 11.06 13.02 -6.39
C LYS A 110 10.48 11.96 -5.45
N PRO A 111 10.18 12.31 -4.18
CA PRO A 111 9.42 11.43 -3.32
C PRO A 111 7.97 11.39 -3.79
N PHE A 112 7.52 10.21 -4.18
CA PHE A 112 6.24 10.00 -4.84
C PHE A 112 5.34 9.06 -4.01
N VAL A 113 4.06 9.39 -3.97
CA VAL A 113 3.02 8.61 -3.30
C VAL A 113 1.82 8.43 -4.23
N SER A 114 1.06 7.36 -4.03
CA SER A 114 -0.12 7.03 -4.84
C SER A 114 -1.11 6.22 -4.01
N LEU A 115 -2.28 5.93 -4.57
CA LEU A 115 -3.30 5.07 -3.94
C LEU A 115 -2.77 3.66 -3.63
N CYS A 116 -1.73 3.20 -4.32
CA CYS A 116 -1.13 1.88 -4.12
C CYS A 116 -0.07 1.84 -3.02
N HIS A 117 0.25 2.98 -2.40
CA HIS A 117 1.18 3.06 -1.28
C HIS A 117 0.44 3.06 0.05
N PHE A 118 1.16 2.75 1.14
CA PHE A 118 0.56 2.88 2.47
C PHE A 118 0.54 4.36 2.87
N VAL A 119 -0.62 4.99 2.71
CA VAL A 119 -0.86 6.39 3.07
C VAL A 119 -2.04 6.45 4.03
N GLN A 120 -1.77 6.59 5.33
CA GLN A 120 -2.82 6.55 6.35
C GLN A 120 -2.60 7.64 7.38
N GLU A 121 -3.69 8.31 7.78
CA GLU A 121 -3.64 9.28 8.87
C GLU A 121 -3.11 8.66 10.16
N TRP A 122 -2.08 9.29 10.74
CA TRP A 122 -1.36 8.80 11.92
C TRP A 122 -2.28 8.39 13.10
N PRO A 123 -3.34 9.15 13.45
CA PRO A 123 -4.26 8.77 14.51
C PRO A 123 -4.99 7.45 14.25
N LYS A 124 -5.37 7.17 12.99
CA LYS A 124 -6.21 6.02 12.58
C LYS A 124 -5.47 4.67 12.63
N LEU A 125 -4.14 4.66 12.69
CA LEU A 125 -3.38 3.41 12.82
C LEU A 125 -3.59 2.75 14.18
N SER A 126 -3.71 1.41 14.18
CA SER A 126 -3.71 0.61 15.41
C SER A 126 -2.38 0.76 16.16
N SER A 127 -2.40 0.53 17.48
CA SER A 127 -1.18 0.53 18.31
C SER A 127 -0.14 -0.49 17.80
N LYS A 128 -0.61 -1.60 17.23
CA LYS A 128 0.26 -2.64 16.64
C LYS A 128 0.84 -2.20 15.32
N GLN A 129 0.07 -1.60 14.42
CA GLN A 129 0.61 -1.02 13.18
C GLN A 129 1.64 0.06 13.48
N LYS A 130 1.37 0.97 14.42
CA LYS A 130 2.33 1.98 14.89
C LYS A 130 3.63 1.35 15.39
N LYS A 131 3.56 0.25 16.16
CA LYS A 131 4.74 -0.50 16.63
C LYS A 131 5.44 -1.23 15.48
N GLY A 132 4.68 -1.79 14.55
CA GLY A 132 5.11 -2.45 13.32
C GLY A 132 6.04 -1.55 12.51
N PHE A 133 5.51 -0.41 12.06
CA PHE A 133 6.26 0.57 11.28
C PHE A 133 7.47 1.16 12.01
N ARG A 134 7.40 1.33 13.33
CA ARG A 134 8.50 1.91 14.12
C ARG A 134 9.73 1.00 14.25
N LYS A 135 9.53 -0.31 14.37
CA LYS A 135 10.62 -1.21 14.79
C LYS A 135 10.51 -2.65 14.29
N LEU A 136 9.29 -3.16 14.07
CA LEU A 136 9.12 -4.60 13.93
C LEU A 136 9.04 -5.08 12.48
N TYR A 137 8.46 -4.31 11.56
CA TYR A 137 8.29 -4.77 10.18
C TYR A 137 9.63 -5.04 9.46
N GLN A 138 10.70 -4.32 9.83
CA GLN A 138 12.04 -4.58 9.30
C GLN A 138 12.50 -6.03 9.54
N GLN A 139 12.18 -6.60 10.70
CA GLN A 139 12.54 -7.97 11.08
C GLN A 139 11.81 -9.00 10.20
N GLY A 140 10.64 -8.63 9.69
CA GLY A 140 9.82 -9.48 8.82
C GLY A 140 10.13 -9.34 7.34
N CYS A 141 11.02 -8.45 6.89
CA CYS A 141 11.21 -8.21 5.45
C CYS A 141 11.84 -9.37 4.67
N ARG A 142 12.40 -10.37 5.37
CA ARG A 142 12.80 -11.64 4.75
C ARG A 142 11.63 -12.60 4.51
N CYS A 143 10.52 -12.37 5.21
CA CYS A 143 9.29 -13.14 5.09
C CYS A 143 8.28 -12.40 4.23
N ARG A 144 7.86 -13.03 3.13
CA ARG A 144 6.79 -12.48 2.29
C ARG A 144 5.43 -12.66 2.95
N VAL A 145 4.53 -11.72 2.73
CA VAL A 145 3.11 -11.89 3.04
C VAL A 145 2.37 -12.10 1.73
N ARG A 146 1.78 -13.28 1.55
CA ARG A 146 1.11 -13.68 0.30
C ARG A 146 -0.38 -13.91 0.53
N MET A 147 -1.20 -13.40 -0.37
CA MET A 147 -2.61 -13.79 -0.43
C MET A 147 -2.72 -15.26 -0.88
N PRO A 148 -3.70 -16.05 -0.37
CA PRO A 148 -3.84 -17.47 -0.68
C PRO A 148 -3.78 -17.80 -2.18
N SER A 149 -4.45 -17.03 -3.03
CA SER A 149 -4.51 -17.27 -4.48
C SER A 149 -3.24 -16.86 -5.25
N PHE A 150 -2.24 -16.28 -4.60
CA PHE A 150 -1.04 -15.73 -5.23
C PHE A 150 0.25 -16.45 -4.81
N VAL A 151 0.13 -17.62 -4.21
CA VAL A 151 1.27 -18.48 -3.88
C VAL A 151 1.67 -19.26 -5.13
N LYS A 152 2.59 -18.70 -5.93
CA LYS A 152 3.13 -19.36 -7.13
C LYS A 152 4.52 -19.98 -6.92
N ASN A 153 5.28 -19.48 -5.96
CA ASN A 153 6.67 -19.85 -5.74
C ASN A 153 6.92 -20.05 -4.24
N HIS A 154 7.22 -21.29 -3.85
CA HIS A 154 7.49 -21.70 -2.46
C HIS A 154 8.98 -21.58 -2.08
N ARG A 155 9.82 -21.02 -2.94
CA ARG A 155 11.26 -20.85 -2.65
C ARG A 155 11.54 -19.73 -1.67
N GLU A 156 10.69 -18.69 -1.63
CA GLU A 156 10.78 -17.61 -0.65
C GLU A 156 9.91 -17.94 0.56
N PRO A 157 10.39 -17.73 1.79
CA PRO A 157 9.58 -18.04 2.96
C PRO A 157 8.49 -16.98 3.14
N PHE A 158 7.28 -17.45 3.48
CA PHE A 158 6.10 -16.59 3.47
C PHE A 158 5.10 -16.95 4.56
N CYS A 159 4.23 -15.99 4.90
CA CYS A 159 3.00 -16.24 5.63
C CYS A 159 1.79 -15.99 4.73
N THR A 160 0.79 -16.86 4.82
CA THR A 160 -0.48 -16.71 4.13
C THR A 160 -1.35 -15.66 4.82
N TRP A 161 -1.81 -14.65 4.09
CA TRP A 161 -2.71 -13.59 4.56
C TRP A 161 -4.15 -13.94 4.25
N GLU A 162 -4.79 -14.65 5.18
CA GLU A 162 -6.15 -15.17 5.09
C GLU A 162 -7.21 -14.14 5.47
N THR A 163 -6.85 -13.15 6.30
CA THR A 163 -7.82 -12.22 6.86
C THR A 163 -8.12 -11.01 5.98
N PHE A 164 -7.37 -10.83 4.90
CA PHE A 164 -7.38 -9.67 3.98
C PHE A 164 -8.75 -9.31 3.38
N ARG A 165 -9.65 -10.29 3.21
CA ARG A 165 -11.01 -10.12 2.65
C ARG A 165 -12.12 -10.20 3.68
N GLY A 166 -11.82 -10.46 4.95
CA GLY A 166 -12.88 -10.57 5.95
C GLY A 166 -13.31 -9.21 6.49
N LYS A 167 -14.42 -9.20 7.24
CA LYS A 167 -14.95 -8.01 7.94
C LYS A 167 -13.86 -7.31 8.76
N THR A 168 -13.03 -8.10 9.44
CA THR A 168 -11.86 -7.62 10.19
C THR A 168 -10.59 -8.31 9.73
N ASP A 169 -9.59 -7.52 9.32
CA ASP A 169 -8.26 -7.99 8.94
C ASP A 169 -7.35 -8.20 10.17
N CYS A 170 -7.54 -9.31 10.88
CA CYS A 170 -6.78 -9.60 12.10
C CYS A 170 -5.25 -9.64 11.87
N GLN A 171 -4.79 -10.19 10.76
CA GLN A 171 -3.36 -10.30 10.44
C GLN A 171 -2.76 -8.92 10.18
N GLY A 172 -3.38 -8.08 9.34
CA GLY A 172 -2.89 -6.73 9.06
C GLY A 172 -3.05 -5.72 10.19
N LEU A 173 -3.95 -5.98 11.14
CA LEU A 173 -4.16 -5.11 12.30
C LEU A 173 -3.31 -5.50 13.52
N TYR A 174 -3.11 -6.81 13.77
CA TYR A 174 -2.63 -7.30 15.06
C TYR A 174 -1.47 -8.30 15.01
N SER A 175 -1.03 -8.73 13.83
CA SER A 175 0.08 -9.68 13.68
C SER A 175 1.16 -9.16 12.73
N LEU A 176 2.28 -9.88 12.70
CA LEU A 176 3.45 -9.63 11.86
C LEU A 176 3.96 -10.98 11.37
N CYS A 177 4.44 -11.05 10.14
CA CYS A 177 5.03 -12.25 9.59
C CYS A 177 6.56 -12.19 9.77
N VAL A 178 7.12 -13.07 10.59
CA VAL A 178 8.54 -13.03 10.97
C VAL A 178 9.15 -14.43 10.92
N PRO A 179 10.49 -14.56 10.82
CA PRO A 179 11.15 -15.85 10.93
C PRO A 179 10.87 -16.51 12.28
N THR A 180 10.64 -17.83 12.29
CA THR A 180 10.43 -18.58 13.54
C THR A 180 11.74 -18.68 14.32
N ALA A 181 11.69 -18.51 15.65
CA ALA A 181 12.86 -18.62 16.53
C ALA A 181 13.49 -20.03 16.53
N HIS A 182 12.73 -21.03 16.07
CA HIS A 182 13.17 -22.40 15.83
C HIS A 182 13.11 -22.74 14.35
N ALA A 183 13.50 -21.82 13.46
CA ALA A 183 13.76 -22.14 12.06
C ALA A 183 14.92 -23.16 11.99
N ARG A 184 14.62 -24.41 12.36
CA ARG A 184 15.34 -25.58 11.87
C ARG A 184 15.22 -25.44 10.37
N VAL A 185 16.37 -25.27 9.75
CA VAL A 185 16.54 -25.28 8.31
C VAL A 185 15.89 -26.56 7.79
N SER A 186 14.62 -26.49 7.41
CA SER A 186 13.95 -27.55 6.68
C SER A 186 14.25 -27.25 5.22
N ASN A 187 15.06 -28.09 4.58
CA ASN A 187 15.45 -27.97 3.17
C ASN A 187 16.17 -26.66 2.75
N GLY A 188 16.81 -25.94 3.67
CA GLY A 188 17.59 -24.73 3.33
C GLY A 188 16.83 -23.40 3.40
N THR A 189 15.53 -23.42 3.72
CA THR A 189 14.68 -22.21 3.77
C THR A 189 14.26 -21.86 5.20
N GLU A 190 14.47 -20.60 5.62
CA GLU A 190 13.97 -20.05 6.89
C GLU A 190 12.43 -20.21 6.95
N GLU A 191 11.84 -20.68 8.06
CA GLU A 191 10.37 -20.76 8.17
C GLU A 191 9.80 -19.45 8.73
N CYS A 192 8.70 -18.96 8.16
CA CYS A 192 8.04 -17.73 8.59
C CYS A 192 6.66 -18.01 9.18
N SER A 193 6.30 -17.31 10.25
CA SER A 193 4.98 -17.44 10.86
C SER A 193 4.43 -16.13 11.41
N TRP A 194 3.11 -16.11 11.59
CA TRP A 194 2.39 -15.00 12.20
C TRP A 194 2.65 -14.94 13.70
N VAL A 195 3.12 -13.81 14.21
CA VAL A 195 3.32 -13.59 15.65
C VAL A 195 1.98 -13.72 16.40
N SER A 196 1.91 -14.71 17.30
CA SER A 196 0.73 -14.99 18.10
C SER A 196 0.66 -14.08 19.34
N THR A 197 0.02 -12.92 19.19
CA THR A 197 -0.28 -12.02 20.33
C THR A 197 -1.68 -12.28 20.90
N ALA A 198 -1.95 -11.84 22.14
CA ALA A 198 -3.28 -11.99 22.75
C ALA A 198 -4.39 -11.30 21.93
N GLN A 199 -4.11 -10.09 21.40
CA GLN A 199 -5.05 -9.36 20.52
C GLN A 199 -5.31 -10.11 19.22
N TYR A 200 -4.25 -10.65 18.60
CA TYR A 200 -4.38 -11.43 17.38
C TYR A 200 -5.21 -12.70 17.62
N ARG A 201 -4.91 -13.48 18.67
CA ARG A 201 -5.67 -14.68 19.03
C ARG A 201 -7.14 -14.39 19.30
N ARG A 202 -7.43 -13.29 20.00
CA ARG A 202 -8.81 -12.84 20.26
C ARG A 202 -9.54 -12.53 18.96
N CYS A 203 -8.95 -11.72 18.08
CA CYS A 203 -9.55 -11.38 16.79
C CYS A 203 -9.81 -12.62 15.93
N MET A 204 -8.86 -13.55 15.88
CA MET A 204 -9.03 -14.81 15.12
C MET A 204 -10.15 -15.69 15.71
N LYS A 205 -10.34 -15.70 17.04
CA LYS A 205 -11.44 -16.41 17.70
C LYS A 205 -12.80 -15.77 17.36
N GLU A 206 -12.90 -14.45 17.44
CA GLU A 206 -14.13 -13.70 17.08
C GLU A 206 -14.50 -13.97 15.61
N ARG A 207 -13.54 -13.91 14.68
CA ARG A 207 -13.74 -14.24 13.26
C ARG A 207 -14.20 -15.69 13.03
N LYS A 208 -13.74 -16.64 13.84
CA LYS A 208 -14.18 -18.03 13.73
C LYS A 208 -15.65 -18.15 14.12
N TYR A 209 -16.04 -17.54 15.23
CA TYR A 209 -17.42 -17.50 15.70
C TYR A 209 -18.36 -16.83 14.70
N GLU A 210 -17.96 -15.69 14.10
CA GLU A 210 -18.76 -15.01 13.07
C GLU A 210 -19.03 -15.90 11.84
N ARG A 211 -18.03 -16.66 11.38
CA ARG A 211 -18.18 -17.60 10.25
C ARG A 211 -19.06 -18.81 10.56
N GLU A 212 -19.21 -19.18 11.83
CA GLU A 212 -20.06 -20.30 12.25
C GLU A 212 -21.53 -19.87 12.38
N ILE A 213 -21.81 -18.57 12.46
CA ILE A 213 -23.16 -18.01 12.67
C ILE A 213 -23.76 -17.44 11.39
N GLU A 214 -22.92 -16.99 10.46
CA GLU A 214 -23.35 -16.49 9.16
C GLU A 214 -23.49 -17.70 8.19
N PRO A 215 -24.73 -18.11 7.81
CA PRO A 215 -24.99 -19.31 7.02
C PRO A 215 -24.47 -19.25 5.57
#